data_AF-A0A521U4R5-F1
#
_entry.id   AF-A0A521U4R5-F1
#
_cell.length_a   1.000
_cell.length_b   1.000
_cell.length_c   1.000
_cell.angle_alpha   90.00
_cell.angle_beta   90.00
_cell.angle_gamma   90.00
#
_symmetry.space_group_name_H-M   'P 1'
#
loop_
_entity.id
_entity.type
_entity.pdbx_description
1 polymer ?
#
loop_
_entity_poly.entity_id
_entity_poly.type
_entity_poly.pdbx_seq_one_letter_code
_entity_poly.pdbx_strand_id
1 'polypeptide(L)'
;MIKYLGSKRRLIPSIVGAVAALPEARSVLDLFSGTSRVGLALKASGYRVVANDHNAYAATLARCYVQADRERLLSDASTLVAELNALPGSPGYFTETWCERSRFFQPKNGERVDAIRESIARRGFDPELEAVLLTSLMEAADRVDSTTGLQMAYLKEWAPRAHQDLALRVPELLSRAQHGAGEALQQDALVAAEREVDVAYLDPPYNQHKYLGNYHIWESLVLWDKPEVYGRACKRVDCRTRSSPFNSRPRFVEAMRAVIGRVRARWLVVSFSDEGYVTREEMEAMLATRGEVRVIAHDYKRYVGAQIGIYNPAGEKVGRVGHLRNREFLFVVG
;
A
#
# COMPACT_ATOMS: atom_id res chain seq x y z
N MET A 1 10.27 2.04 2.01
CA MET A 1 8.84 1.94 1.61
C MET A 1 8.59 2.57 0.25
N ILE A 2 7.84 1.89 -0.62
CA ILE A 2 7.50 2.33 -1.98
C ILE A 2 6.65 3.61 -2.02
N LYS A 3 6.68 4.32 -3.16
CA LYS A 3 5.71 5.39 -3.48
C LYS A 3 4.27 4.82 -3.48
N TYR A 4 3.35 5.48 -2.77
CA TYR A 4 1.97 5.02 -2.64
C TYR A 4 0.98 6.17 -2.47
N LEU A 5 -0.10 6.12 -3.23
CA LEU A 5 -1.21 7.07 -3.18
C LEU A 5 -1.91 6.90 -1.83
N GLY A 6 -2.14 8.01 -1.13
CA GLY A 6 -2.80 7.97 0.16
C GLY A 6 -1.97 7.37 1.30
N SER A 7 -0.63 7.35 1.24
CA SER A 7 0.27 6.68 2.22
C SER A 7 0.12 7.06 3.71
N LYS A 8 -0.80 7.96 4.08
CA LYS A 8 -1.08 8.42 5.45
C LYS A 8 0.12 8.91 6.26
N ARG A 9 1.28 9.15 5.64
CA ARG A 9 2.53 9.55 6.31
C ARG A 9 2.35 10.72 7.28
N ARG A 10 1.53 11.70 6.93
CA ARG A 10 1.27 12.90 7.76
C ARG A 10 0.24 12.69 8.86
N LEU A 11 -0.56 11.62 8.78
CA LEU A 11 -1.65 11.29 9.70
C LEU A 11 -1.25 10.25 10.75
N ILE A 12 -0.10 9.59 10.58
CA ILE A 12 0.38 8.56 11.52
C ILE A 12 0.37 9.02 12.98
N PRO A 13 0.91 10.20 13.35
CA PRO A 13 0.90 10.63 14.75
C PRO A 13 -0.53 10.73 15.32
N SER A 14 -1.47 11.24 14.53
CA SER A 14 -2.87 11.35 14.93
C SER A 14 -3.55 9.98 15.06
N ILE A 15 -3.30 9.06 14.11
CA ILE A 15 -3.87 7.71 14.13
C ILE A 15 -3.34 6.93 15.34
N VAL A 16 -2.02 6.92 15.55
CA VAL A 16 -1.41 6.26 16.71
C VAL A 16 -1.89 6.90 18.01
N GLY A 17 -1.98 8.22 18.08
CA GLY A 17 -2.51 8.93 19.25
C GLY A 17 -3.97 8.60 19.54
N ALA A 18 -4.81 8.49 18.51
CA ALA A 18 -6.21 8.08 18.67
C ALA A 18 -6.32 6.65 19.21
N VAL A 19 -5.54 5.70 18.68
CA VAL A 19 -5.51 4.31 19.17
C VAL A 19 -4.97 4.25 20.60
N ALA A 20 -3.94 5.03 20.93
CA ALA A 20 -3.35 5.10 22.27
C ALA A 20 -4.29 5.68 23.33
N ALA A 21 -5.23 6.52 22.94
CA ALA A 21 -6.25 7.07 23.84
C ALA A 21 -7.37 6.06 24.16
N LEU A 22 -7.44 4.91 23.47
CA LEU A 22 -8.47 3.90 23.69
C LEU A 22 -8.08 2.98 24.86
N PRO A 23 -8.94 2.83 25.88
CA PRO A 23 -8.61 2.06 27.06
C PRO A 23 -8.48 0.57 26.72
N GLU A 24 -7.47 -0.07 27.31
CA GLU A 24 -7.22 -1.52 27.24
C GLU A 24 -6.93 -2.08 25.85
N ALA A 25 -6.76 -1.23 24.82
CA ALA A 25 -6.39 -1.68 23.48
C ALA A 25 -5.00 -2.32 23.49
N ARG A 26 -4.90 -3.56 23.00
CA ARG A 26 -3.63 -4.31 22.86
C ARG A 26 -3.42 -4.83 21.44
N SER A 27 -4.50 -4.99 20.69
CA SER A 27 -4.52 -5.53 19.35
C SER A 27 -5.26 -4.62 18.36
N VAL A 28 -4.71 -4.50 17.15
CA VAL A 28 -5.28 -3.66 16.10
C VAL A 28 -5.37 -4.42 14.78
N LEU A 29 -6.52 -4.34 14.11
CA LEU A 29 -6.70 -4.76 12.73
C LEU A 29 -6.51 -3.56 11.80
N ASP A 30 -5.44 -3.54 11.00
CA ASP A 30 -5.26 -2.62 9.87
C ASP A 30 -5.88 -3.26 8.62
N LEU A 31 -7.18 -3.01 8.39
CA LEU A 31 -7.98 -3.80 7.43
C LEU A 31 -7.62 -3.54 5.96
N PHE A 32 -7.11 -2.35 5.67
CA PHE A 32 -6.75 -1.86 4.34
C PHE A 32 -5.30 -1.37 4.34
N SER A 33 -4.39 -2.28 4.69
CA SER A 33 -3.02 -1.94 5.07
C SER A 33 -2.20 -1.28 3.97
N GLY A 34 -2.44 -1.59 2.69
CA GLY A 34 -1.69 -1.04 1.56
C GLY A 34 -0.17 -1.19 1.74
N THR A 35 0.53 -0.09 2.05
CA THR A 35 1.98 -0.13 2.34
C THR A 35 2.35 -0.59 3.75
N SER A 36 1.35 -0.90 4.58
CA SER A 36 1.49 -1.26 6.00
C SER A 36 2.15 -0.18 6.86
N ARG A 37 2.10 1.09 6.43
CA ARG A 37 2.73 2.19 7.19
C ARG A 37 2.05 2.45 8.52
N VAL A 38 0.72 2.35 8.56
CA VAL A 38 -0.05 2.48 9.80
C VAL A 38 0.20 1.26 10.68
N GLY A 39 0.04 0.04 10.15
CA GLY A 39 0.39 -1.19 10.87
C GLY A 39 1.81 -1.22 11.43
N LEU A 40 2.82 -0.77 10.69
CA LEU A 40 4.21 -0.67 11.15
C LEU A 40 4.35 0.30 12.34
N ALA A 41 3.71 1.47 12.27
CA ALA A 41 3.74 2.46 13.35
C ALA A 41 3.01 1.97 14.62
N LEU A 42 1.92 1.21 14.45
CA LEU A 42 1.20 0.58 15.55
C LEU A 42 2.02 -0.57 16.17
N LYS A 43 2.69 -1.40 15.36
CA LYS A 43 3.66 -2.41 15.83
C LYS A 43 4.77 -1.75 16.65
N ALA A 44 5.34 -0.66 16.16
CA ALA A 44 6.36 0.12 16.87
C ALA A 44 5.86 0.68 18.21
N SER A 45 4.56 0.95 18.32
CA SER A 45 3.90 1.44 19.54
C SER A 45 3.50 0.30 20.50
N GLY A 46 3.88 -0.95 20.21
CA GLY A 46 3.68 -2.09 21.10
C GLY A 46 2.43 -2.93 20.84
N TYR A 47 1.56 -2.52 19.90
CA TYR A 47 0.33 -3.26 19.59
C TYR A 47 0.60 -4.54 18.81
N ARG A 48 -0.18 -5.60 19.10
CA ARG A 48 -0.30 -6.75 18.20
C ARG A 48 -1.11 -6.31 16.98
N VAL A 49 -0.49 -6.29 15.80
CA VAL A 49 -1.17 -5.84 14.58
C VAL A 49 -1.51 -7.00 13.67
N VAL A 50 -2.76 -7.07 13.24
CA VAL A 50 -3.22 -7.89 12.11
C VAL A 50 -3.38 -6.95 10.92
N ALA A 51 -2.57 -7.11 9.88
CA ALA A 51 -2.61 -6.27 8.69
C ALA A 51 -3.19 -7.06 7.51
N ASN A 52 -4.19 -6.50 6.83
CA ASN A 52 -4.85 -7.14 5.70
C ASN A 52 -4.79 -6.26 4.45
N ASP A 53 -4.63 -6.88 3.29
CA ASP A 53 -4.97 -6.30 1.99
C ASP A 53 -5.28 -7.43 1.00
N HIS A 54 -6.12 -7.19 0.00
CA HIS A 54 -6.42 -8.24 -0.99
C HIS A 54 -5.33 -8.36 -2.07
N ASN A 55 -4.48 -7.34 -2.26
CA ASN A 55 -3.41 -7.38 -3.25
C ASN A 55 -2.17 -8.09 -2.68
N ALA A 56 -1.54 -8.93 -3.51
CA ALA A 56 -0.39 -9.74 -3.09
C ALA A 56 0.81 -8.87 -2.69
N TYR A 57 1.05 -7.76 -3.40
CA TYR A 57 2.16 -6.87 -3.03
C TYR A 57 1.95 -6.20 -1.67
N ALA A 58 0.71 -5.83 -1.34
CA ALA A 58 0.38 -5.18 -0.08
C ALA A 58 0.44 -6.19 1.09
N ALA A 59 -0.07 -7.41 0.89
CA ALA A 59 0.09 -8.50 1.86
C ALA A 59 1.57 -8.89 2.07
N THR A 60 2.40 -8.81 1.03
CA THR A 60 3.85 -9.04 1.15
C THR A 60 4.54 -7.95 1.97
N LEU A 61 4.16 -6.68 1.77
CA LEU A 61 4.61 -5.57 2.63
C LEU A 61 4.17 -5.76 4.08
N ALA A 62 2.93 -6.16 4.32
CA ALA A 62 2.42 -6.48 5.65
C ALA A 62 3.22 -7.62 6.29
N ARG A 63 3.52 -8.67 5.53
CA ARG A 63 4.33 -9.79 6.04
C ARG A 63 5.74 -9.34 6.41
N CYS A 64 6.36 -8.45 5.64
CA CYS A 64 7.68 -7.89 5.94
C CYS A 64 7.68 -6.90 7.12
N TYR A 65 6.72 -5.98 7.19
CA TYR A 65 6.77 -4.86 8.14
C TYR A 65 6.00 -5.11 9.43
N VAL A 66 4.98 -5.97 9.41
CA VAL A 66 4.11 -6.25 10.56
C VAL A 66 4.36 -7.65 11.11
N GLN A 67 4.32 -8.68 10.26
CA GLN A 67 4.43 -10.06 10.75
C GLN A 67 5.87 -10.45 11.10
N ALA A 68 6.83 -10.14 10.23
CA ALA A 68 8.23 -10.47 10.44
C ALA A 68 8.82 -9.80 11.69
N ASP A 69 9.51 -10.60 12.49
CA ASP A 69 10.24 -10.16 13.69
C ASP A 69 11.74 -10.09 13.40
N ARG A 70 12.34 -8.93 13.73
CA ARG A 70 13.75 -8.62 13.51
C ARG A 70 14.69 -9.71 14.02
N GLU A 71 14.45 -10.18 15.25
CA GLU A 71 15.31 -11.15 15.94
C GLU A 71 15.41 -12.47 15.17
N ARG A 72 14.35 -12.82 14.43
CA ARG A 72 14.27 -14.07 13.68
C ARG A 72 14.96 -13.99 12.33
N LEU A 73 14.86 -12.85 11.63
CA LEU A 73 15.17 -12.77 10.20
C LEU A 73 16.33 -11.86 9.81
N LEU A 74 16.76 -10.94 10.68
CA LEU A 74 17.70 -9.88 10.28
C LEU A 74 19.05 -10.42 9.75
N SER A 75 19.59 -11.46 10.40
CA SER A 75 20.89 -12.03 10.03
C SER A 75 20.85 -12.67 8.64
N ASP A 76 19.86 -13.54 8.42
CA ASP A 76 19.67 -14.24 7.15
C ASP A 76 19.34 -13.25 6.03
N ALA A 77 18.42 -12.31 6.29
CA ALA A 77 18.06 -11.28 5.33
C ALA A 77 19.26 -10.42 4.92
N SER A 78 20.14 -10.07 5.86
CA SER A 78 21.36 -9.30 5.57
C SER A 78 22.32 -10.05 4.66
N THR A 79 22.56 -11.33 4.95
CA THR A 79 23.43 -12.20 4.15
C THR A 79 22.86 -12.37 2.73
N LEU A 80 21.58 -12.71 2.63
CA LEU A 80 20.90 -12.93 1.36
C LEU A 80 20.79 -11.66 0.51
N VAL A 81 20.55 -10.50 1.12
CA VAL A 81 20.56 -9.21 0.39
C VAL A 81 21.93 -8.92 -0.20
N ALA A 82 23.02 -9.22 0.53
CA ALA A 82 24.38 -9.06 0.00
C ALA A 82 24.65 -10.02 -1.17
N GLU A 83 24.27 -11.30 -1.04
CA GLU A 83 24.37 -12.30 -2.12
C GLU A 83 23.60 -11.86 -3.36
N LEU A 84 22.34 -11.46 -3.21
CA LEU A 84 21.48 -11.05 -4.32
C LEU A 84 22.00 -9.77 -4.99
N ASN A 85 22.62 -8.85 -4.23
CA ASN A 85 23.26 -7.67 -4.79
C ASN A 85 24.51 -8.02 -5.66
N ALA A 86 25.16 -9.16 -5.43
CA ALA A 86 26.31 -9.59 -6.21
C ALA A 86 25.93 -10.28 -7.54
N LEU A 87 24.67 -10.65 -7.73
CA LEU A 87 24.24 -11.36 -8.95
C LEU A 87 24.38 -10.49 -10.20
N PRO A 88 24.96 -11.00 -11.30
CA PRO A 88 24.90 -10.30 -12.58
C PRO A 88 23.44 -10.17 -13.04
N GLY A 89 23.13 -9.11 -13.78
CA GLY A 89 21.84 -8.97 -14.44
C GLY A 89 21.65 -10.05 -15.51
N SER A 90 20.42 -10.51 -15.67
CA SER A 90 20.03 -11.42 -16.74
C SER A 90 18.64 -11.01 -17.22
N PRO A 91 18.46 -10.57 -18.47
CA PRO A 91 17.17 -10.11 -18.95
C PRO A 91 16.14 -11.25 -18.97
N GLY A 92 14.90 -10.89 -18.71
CA GLY A 92 13.75 -11.79 -18.75
C GLY A 92 12.45 -11.01 -18.94
N TYR A 93 11.35 -11.60 -18.46
CA TYR A 93 10.00 -11.05 -18.65
C TYR A 93 9.86 -9.63 -18.09
N PHE A 94 10.48 -9.31 -16.94
CA PHE A 94 10.38 -7.96 -16.36
C PHE A 94 11.09 -6.92 -17.24
N THR A 95 12.28 -7.26 -17.75
CA THR A 95 13.08 -6.43 -18.66
C THR A 95 12.31 -6.15 -19.94
N GLU A 96 11.82 -7.18 -20.62
CA GLU A 96 11.03 -7.04 -21.84
C GLU A 96 9.79 -6.16 -21.59
N THR A 97 9.03 -6.44 -20.52
CA THR A 97 7.71 -5.86 -20.30
C THR A 97 7.77 -4.41 -19.81
N TRP A 98 8.58 -4.13 -18.78
CA TRP A 98 8.60 -2.84 -18.08
C TRP A 98 9.87 -2.01 -18.26
N CYS A 99 10.79 -2.46 -19.12
CA CYS A 99 11.94 -1.65 -19.55
C CYS A 99 11.93 -1.35 -21.05
N GLU A 100 11.69 -2.37 -21.89
CA GLU A 100 11.76 -2.24 -23.35
C GLU A 100 10.41 -1.81 -23.95
N ARG A 101 9.35 -2.60 -23.70
CA ARG A 101 8.00 -2.32 -24.23
C ARG A 101 7.34 -1.14 -23.55
N SER A 102 7.60 -0.97 -22.26
CA SER A 102 7.23 0.22 -21.50
C SER A 102 8.45 0.72 -20.73
N ARG A 103 8.62 2.03 -20.62
CA ARG A 103 9.86 2.66 -20.13
C ARG A 103 9.76 3.02 -18.65
N PHE A 104 9.33 2.07 -17.82
CA PHE A 104 9.25 2.30 -16.37
C PHE A 104 10.61 2.24 -15.69
N PHE A 105 11.50 1.37 -16.18
CA PHE A 105 12.86 1.21 -15.68
C PHE A 105 13.84 1.17 -16.86
N GLN A 106 15.12 1.47 -16.61
CA GLN A 106 16.16 1.22 -17.62
C GLN A 106 16.44 -0.29 -17.71
N PRO A 107 16.73 -0.84 -18.91
CA PRO A 107 17.02 -2.26 -19.09
C PRO A 107 18.05 -2.83 -18.12
N LYS A 108 19.14 -2.09 -17.84
CA LYS A 108 20.15 -2.47 -16.84
C LYS A 108 19.58 -2.80 -15.45
N ASN A 109 18.52 -2.11 -15.05
CA ASN A 109 17.84 -2.33 -13.77
C ASN A 109 16.80 -3.45 -13.88
N GLY A 110 16.14 -3.59 -15.04
CA GLY A 110 15.26 -4.72 -15.33
C GLY A 110 15.97 -6.06 -15.27
N GLU A 111 17.16 -6.17 -15.88
CA GLU A 111 17.99 -7.37 -15.88
C GLU A 111 18.36 -7.81 -14.46
N ARG A 112 18.59 -6.84 -13.57
CA ARG A 112 18.83 -7.06 -12.15
C ARG A 112 17.57 -7.57 -11.43
N VAL A 113 16.40 -7.00 -11.74
CA VAL A 113 15.12 -7.48 -11.17
C VAL A 113 14.86 -8.93 -11.56
N ASP A 114 14.98 -9.26 -12.85
CA ASP A 114 14.77 -10.62 -13.36
C ASP A 114 15.72 -11.62 -12.70
N ALA A 115 17.03 -11.35 -12.69
CA ALA A 115 18.02 -12.24 -12.09
C ALA A 115 17.77 -12.48 -10.59
N ILE A 116 17.50 -11.42 -9.83
CA ILE A 116 17.28 -11.51 -8.38
C ILE A 116 15.99 -12.27 -8.08
N ARG A 117 14.91 -11.97 -8.80
CA ARG A 117 13.61 -12.57 -8.52
C ARG A 117 13.53 -14.04 -8.95
N GLU A 118 14.20 -14.41 -10.05
CA GLU A 118 14.43 -15.81 -10.43
C GLU A 118 15.23 -16.56 -9.36
N SER A 119 16.27 -15.94 -8.78
CA SER A 119 17.03 -16.52 -7.67
C SER A 119 16.15 -16.75 -6.44
N ILE A 120 15.33 -15.76 -6.06
CA ILE A 120 14.39 -15.91 -4.92
C ILE A 120 13.39 -17.05 -5.19
N ALA A 121 12.80 -17.13 -6.39
CA ALA A 121 11.79 -18.13 -6.74
C ALA A 121 12.30 -19.58 -6.65
N ARG A 122 13.58 -19.81 -6.96
CA ARG A 122 14.16 -21.16 -7.01
C ARG A 122 14.57 -21.71 -5.63
N ARG A 123 14.70 -20.84 -4.62
CA ARG A 123 15.30 -21.20 -3.32
C ARG A 123 14.28 -21.64 -2.26
N GLY A 124 12.98 -21.39 -2.47
CA GLY A 124 11.91 -21.90 -1.59
C GLY A 124 12.06 -21.49 -0.12
N PHE A 125 12.21 -20.19 0.14
CA PHE A 125 12.44 -19.66 1.49
C PHE A 125 11.20 -19.77 2.41
N ASP A 126 11.42 -19.63 3.72
CA ASP A 126 10.34 -19.34 4.67
C ASP A 126 9.52 -18.12 4.18
N PRO A 127 8.18 -18.15 4.27
CA PRO A 127 7.34 -17.10 3.70
C PRO A 127 7.61 -15.68 4.21
N GLU A 128 8.07 -15.51 5.46
CA GLU A 128 8.42 -14.18 5.96
C GLU A 128 9.78 -13.73 5.43
N LEU A 129 10.77 -14.63 5.38
CA LEU A 129 12.06 -14.32 4.77
C LEU A 129 11.90 -13.98 3.29
N GLU A 130 11.11 -14.74 2.54
CA GLU A 130 10.77 -14.42 1.15
C GLU A 130 10.14 -13.03 1.05
N ALA A 131 9.17 -12.71 1.91
CA ALA A 131 8.53 -11.39 1.91
C ALA A 131 9.51 -10.24 2.21
N VAL A 132 10.49 -10.44 3.08
CA VAL A 132 11.56 -9.47 3.35
C VAL A 132 12.41 -9.24 2.10
N LEU A 133 12.81 -10.31 1.39
CA LEU A 133 13.61 -10.21 0.16
C LEU A 133 12.82 -9.56 -0.99
N LEU A 134 11.55 -9.93 -1.16
CA LEU A 134 10.66 -9.34 -2.17
C LEU A 134 10.39 -7.86 -1.88
N THR A 135 10.21 -7.50 -0.60
CA THR A 135 10.08 -6.10 -0.19
C THR A 135 11.36 -5.32 -0.49
N SER A 136 12.54 -5.90 -0.18
CA SER A 136 13.83 -5.31 -0.50
C SER A 136 13.99 -5.00 -1.99
N LEU A 137 13.66 -5.98 -2.85
CA LEU A 137 13.71 -5.86 -4.30
C LEU A 137 12.72 -4.82 -4.83
N MET A 138 11.48 -4.87 -4.37
CA MET A 138 10.44 -3.94 -4.78
C MET A 138 10.80 -2.49 -4.44
N GLU A 139 11.36 -2.25 -3.25
CA GLU A 139 11.82 -0.92 -2.87
C GLU A 139 13.08 -0.48 -3.63
N ALA A 140 13.96 -1.42 -3.98
CA ALA A 140 15.10 -1.14 -4.84
C ALA A 140 14.67 -0.71 -6.24
N ALA A 141 13.71 -1.42 -6.83
CA ALA A 141 13.11 -1.05 -8.10
C ALA A 141 12.42 0.32 -8.01
N ASP A 142 11.59 0.57 -6.99
CA ASP A 142 10.90 1.86 -6.83
C ASP A 142 11.87 3.05 -6.73
N ARG A 143 13.07 2.87 -6.18
CA ARG A 143 14.11 3.92 -6.10
C ARG A 143 14.68 4.32 -7.47
N VAL A 144 14.63 3.43 -8.46
CA VAL A 144 15.22 3.63 -9.80
C VAL A 144 14.18 3.66 -10.92
N ASP A 145 12.91 3.89 -10.58
CA ASP A 145 11.82 4.00 -11.55
C ASP A 145 11.77 5.36 -12.26
N SER A 146 11.00 5.43 -13.35
CA SER A 146 10.75 6.66 -14.13
C SER A 146 9.28 7.06 -14.13
N THR A 147 8.65 7.10 -12.94
CA THR A 147 7.25 7.50 -12.75
C THR A 147 7.08 8.74 -11.86
N THR A 148 5.84 9.17 -11.62
CA THR A 148 5.49 10.14 -10.58
C THR A 148 4.87 9.50 -9.33
N GLY A 149 5.05 8.18 -9.14
CA GLY A 149 4.49 7.42 -8.02
C GLY A 149 3.26 6.57 -8.35
N LEU A 150 2.88 6.50 -9.62
CA LEU A 150 1.84 5.62 -10.16
C LEU A 150 2.36 4.91 -11.40
N GLN A 151 2.05 3.62 -11.55
CA GLN A 151 2.45 2.79 -12.69
C GLN A 151 1.44 2.87 -13.85
N MET A 152 0.65 3.95 -13.89
CA MET A 152 -0.31 4.18 -14.97
C MET A 152 0.35 4.78 -16.21
N ALA A 153 1.49 5.46 -16.03
CA ALA A 153 2.29 6.09 -17.07
C ALA A 153 3.73 6.29 -16.57
N TYR A 154 4.66 6.43 -17.52
CA TYR A 154 6.07 6.74 -17.29
C TYR A 154 6.43 8.09 -17.94
N LEU A 155 7.51 8.71 -17.46
CA LEU A 155 8.00 9.99 -17.98
C LEU A 155 8.57 9.83 -19.40
N LYS A 156 8.44 10.88 -20.23
CA LYS A 156 9.00 10.89 -21.59
C LYS A 156 10.53 10.82 -21.58
N GLU A 157 11.13 11.59 -20.68
CA GLU A 157 12.54 11.58 -20.34
C GLU A 157 12.77 10.76 -19.06
N TRP A 158 13.94 10.16 -18.94
CA TRP A 158 14.28 9.38 -17.75
C TRP A 158 14.34 10.29 -16.52
N ALA A 159 13.69 9.89 -15.44
CA ALA A 159 13.90 10.54 -14.15
C ALA A 159 15.40 10.44 -13.77
N PRO A 160 16.01 11.46 -13.14
CA PRO A 160 17.42 11.40 -12.73
C PRO A 160 17.77 10.14 -11.92
N ARG A 161 16.87 9.69 -11.05
CA ARG A 161 17.04 8.47 -10.24
C ARG A 161 17.07 7.17 -11.07
N ALA A 162 16.46 7.15 -12.26
CA ALA A 162 16.44 5.96 -13.11
C ALA A 162 17.82 5.62 -13.68
N HIS A 163 18.77 6.56 -13.63
CA HIS A 163 20.17 6.33 -13.99
C HIS A 163 20.99 5.66 -12.87
N GLN A 164 20.47 5.61 -11.63
CA GLN A 164 21.12 4.88 -10.55
C GLN A 164 21.02 3.37 -10.78
N ASP A 165 21.94 2.63 -10.19
CA ASP A 165 21.91 1.17 -10.21
C ASP A 165 20.98 0.64 -9.13
N LEU A 166 20.22 -0.41 -9.48
CA LEU A 166 19.38 -1.11 -8.53
C LEU A 166 20.24 -1.77 -7.44
N ALA A 167 20.00 -1.36 -6.19
CA ALA A 167 20.66 -1.92 -5.02
C ALA A 167 19.63 -2.27 -3.94
N LEU A 168 19.61 -3.54 -3.53
CA LEU A 168 18.78 -4.04 -2.44
C LEU A 168 19.29 -3.50 -1.11
N ARG A 169 18.35 -3.30 -0.18
CA ARG A 169 18.60 -2.91 1.21
C ARG A 169 17.70 -3.73 2.09
N VAL A 170 18.20 -4.24 3.20
CA VAL A 170 17.34 -4.93 4.18
C VAL A 170 16.28 -3.92 4.65
N PRO A 171 14.97 -4.23 4.52
CA PRO A 171 13.92 -3.39 5.09
C PRO A 171 14.11 -3.20 6.59
N GLU A 172 13.63 -2.09 7.12
CA GLU A 172 13.71 -1.82 8.57
C GLU A 172 12.76 -2.74 9.33
N LEU A 173 13.26 -3.91 9.75
CA LEU A 173 12.52 -4.86 10.55
C LEU A 173 12.45 -4.39 12.01
N LEU A 174 11.23 -4.38 12.54
CA LEU A 174 10.99 -4.13 13.95
C LEU A 174 11.06 -5.43 14.75
N SER A 175 11.47 -5.29 16.01
CA SER A 175 11.29 -6.32 17.03
C SER A 175 9.82 -6.69 17.18
N ARG A 176 9.57 -7.88 17.73
CA ARG A 176 8.21 -8.28 18.13
C ARG A 176 7.55 -7.21 19.01
N ALA A 177 6.28 -6.90 18.74
CA ALA A 177 5.53 -5.95 19.55
C ALA A 177 5.28 -6.49 20.96
N GLN A 178 5.18 -5.58 21.94
CA GLN A 178 4.93 -5.91 23.34
C GLN A 178 3.70 -6.81 23.53
N HIS A 179 2.63 -6.56 22.78
CA HIS A 179 1.35 -7.29 22.92
C HIS A 179 1.22 -8.53 22.03
N GLY A 180 2.28 -8.93 21.31
CA GLY A 180 2.34 -10.20 20.59
C GLY A 180 2.86 -10.11 19.16
N ALA A 181 2.99 -11.27 18.52
CA ALA A 181 3.39 -11.37 17.12
C ALA A 181 2.30 -10.79 16.19
N GLY A 182 2.74 -10.02 15.20
CA GLY A 182 1.87 -9.52 14.15
C GLY A 182 1.43 -10.62 13.19
N GLU A 183 0.44 -10.32 12.36
CA GLU A 183 -0.09 -11.25 11.37
C GLU A 183 -0.40 -10.50 10.07
N ALA A 184 -0.01 -11.06 8.93
CA ALA A 184 -0.34 -10.52 7.60
C ALA A 184 -1.34 -11.41 6.88
N LEU A 185 -2.43 -10.81 6.41
CA LEU A 185 -3.52 -11.47 5.70
C LEU A 185 -3.58 -10.99 4.25
N GLN A 186 -3.97 -11.92 3.38
CA GLN A 186 -4.30 -11.63 2.00
C GLN A 186 -5.76 -12.03 1.73
N GLN A 187 -6.70 -11.27 2.29
CA GLN A 187 -8.12 -11.61 2.25
C GLN A 187 -8.97 -10.44 1.73
N ASP A 188 -10.16 -10.77 1.25
CA ASP A 188 -11.20 -9.75 1.06
C ASP A 188 -11.50 -9.07 2.40
N ALA A 189 -11.77 -7.75 2.36
CA ALA A 189 -11.98 -6.94 3.55
C ALA A 189 -13.16 -7.44 4.40
N LEU A 190 -14.22 -8.00 3.80
CA LEU A 190 -15.35 -8.55 4.56
C LEU A 190 -14.96 -9.79 5.36
N VAL A 191 -14.05 -10.62 4.83
CA VAL A 191 -13.55 -11.81 5.50
C VAL A 191 -12.59 -11.41 6.62
N ALA A 192 -11.64 -10.51 6.34
CA ALA A 192 -10.67 -10.07 7.34
C ALA A 192 -11.31 -9.25 8.47
N ALA A 193 -12.44 -8.56 8.23
CA ALA A 193 -13.18 -7.83 9.26
C ALA A 193 -13.68 -8.72 10.42
N GLU A 194 -13.83 -10.03 10.19
CA GLU A 194 -14.27 -10.98 11.22
C GLU A 194 -13.15 -11.36 12.21
N ARG A 195 -11.92 -10.84 12.04
CA ARG A 195 -10.84 -10.99 13.00
C ARG A 195 -11.16 -10.26 14.30
N GLU A 196 -11.07 -10.99 15.42
CA GLU A 196 -11.26 -10.44 16.76
C GLU A 196 -10.00 -9.68 17.21
N VAL A 197 -10.19 -8.40 17.49
CA VAL A 197 -9.17 -7.46 17.97
C VAL A 197 -9.82 -6.40 18.86
N ASP A 198 -9.03 -5.59 19.56
CA ASP A 198 -9.58 -4.51 20.38
C ASP A 198 -10.01 -3.30 19.54
N VAL A 199 -9.22 -3.01 18.49
CA VAL A 199 -9.43 -1.85 17.61
C VAL A 199 -9.35 -2.28 16.15
N ALA A 200 -10.30 -1.85 15.32
CA ALA A 200 -10.20 -1.95 13.87
C ALA A 200 -9.92 -0.57 13.26
N TYR A 201 -8.79 -0.44 12.58
CA TYR A 201 -8.43 0.71 11.77
C TYR A 201 -8.87 0.50 10.31
N LEU A 202 -9.71 1.41 9.82
CA LEU A 202 -10.26 1.38 8.47
C LEU A 202 -9.79 2.59 7.65
N ASP A 203 -9.12 2.31 6.53
CA ASP A 203 -8.73 3.32 5.53
C ASP A 203 -9.02 2.79 4.11
N PRO A 204 -10.31 2.55 3.78
CA PRO A 204 -10.66 1.96 2.51
C PRO A 204 -10.32 2.91 1.34
N PRO A 205 -10.13 2.39 0.12
CA PRO A 205 -10.21 3.23 -1.06
C PRO A 205 -11.56 3.98 -1.08
N TYR A 206 -11.55 5.30 -1.25
CA TYR A 206 -12.77 6.13 -1.23
C TYR A 206 -13.01 6.90 -2.54
N ASN A 207 -12.32 6.51 -3.61
CA ASN A 207 -12.41 7.15 -4.93
C ASN A 207 -12.14 6.15 -6.07
N GLN A 208 -12.09 6.64 -7.32
CA GLN A 208 -11.99 5.76 -8.49
C GLN A 208 -10.62 5.11 -8.68
N HIS A 209 -9.62 5.40 -7.83
CA HIS A 209 -8.26 4.91 -8.01
C HIS A 209 -8.15 3.42 -7.69
N LYS A 210 -8.11 2.60 -8.74
CA LYS A 210 -7.88 1.15 -8.63
C LYS A 210 -6.41 0.88 -8.28
N TYR A 211 -6.15 0.46 -7.05
CA TYR A 211 -4.79 0.23 -6.55
C TYR A 211 -4.04 -0.84 -7.34
N LEU A 212 -4.68 -1.96 -7.71
CA LEU A 212 -4.05 -2.96 -8.59
C LEU A 212 -3.57 -2.34 -9.90
N GLY A 213 -4.38 -1.51 -10.55
CA GLY A 213 -3.99 -0.84 -11.80
C GLY A 213 -2.89 0.20 -11.61
N ASN A 214 -2.84 0.86 -10.46
CA ASN A 214 -1.82 1.84 -10.12
C ASN A 214 -0.48 1.22 -9.71
N TYR A 215 -0.49 -0.04 -9.25
CA TYR A 215 0.65 -0.76 -8.67
C TYR A 215 0.84 -2.17 -9.27
N HIS A 216 0.46 -2.35 -10.55
CA HIS A 216 0.42 -3.66 -11.20
C HIS A 216 1.80 -4.31 -11.41
N ILE A 217 2.86 -3.52 -11.48
CA ILE A 217 4.24 -4.03 -11.59
C ILE A 217 4.64 -4.68 -10.26
N TRP A 218 4.24 -4.10 -9.13
CA TRP A 218 4.48 -4.68 -7.81
C TRP A 218 3.72 -5.98 -7.61
N GLU A 219 2.46 -6.02 -8.04
CA GLU A 219 1.69 -7.27 -8.04
C GLU A 219 2.40 -8.36 -8.86
N SER A 220 2.92 -8.01 -10.04
CA SER A 220 3.62 -8.97 -10.90
C SER A 220 5.00 -9.37 -10.37
N LEU A 221 5.71 -8.46 -9.72
CA LEU A 221 7.01 -8.74 -9.10
C LEU A 221 6.85 -9.75 -7.97
N VAL A 222 5.80 -9.60 -7.16
CA VAL A 222 5.52 -10.50 -6.04
C VAL A 222 5.00 -11.85 -6.52
N LEU A 223 3.95 -11.88 -7.34
CA LEU A 223 3.36 -13.13 -7.85
C LEU A 223 4.31 -13.90 -8.77
N TRP A 224 5.14 -13.16 -9.53
CA TRP A 224 6.08 -13.69 -10.52
C TRP A 224 5.46 -14.65 -11.54
N ASP A 225 4.18 -14.44 -11.83
CA ASP A 225 3.33 -15.28 -12.69
C ASP A 225 3.35 -14.89 -14.18
N LYS A 226 4.14 -13.86 -14.52
CA LYS A 226 4.43 -13.43 -15.91
C LYS A 226 3.16 -13.31 -16.77
N PRO A 227 2.17 -12.49 -16.36
CA PRO A 227 0.86 -12.47 -17.00
C PRO A 227 0.91 -11.87 -18.40
N GLU A 228 -0.15 -12.09 -19.18
CA GLU A 228 -0.39 -11.24 -20.35
C GLU A 228 -0.58 -9.77 -19.94
N VAL A 229 -0.19 -8.86 -20.83
CA VAL A 229 -0.25 -7.42 -20.60
C VAL A 229 -0.95 -6.67 -21.72
N TYR A 230 -1.53 -5.51 -21.41
CA TYR A 230 -2.19 -4.64 -22.39
C TYR A 230 -1.83 -3.16 -22.24
N GLY A 231 -2.02 -2.44 -23.34
CA GLY A 231 -1.81 -0.99 -23.43
C GLY A 231 -0.34 -0.58 -23.32
N ARG A 232 -0.08 0.73 -23.44
CA ARG A 232 1.29 1.28 -23.42
C ARG A 232 2.01 1.11 -22.09
N ALA A 233 1.26 1.05 -20.99
CA ALA A 233 1.82 0.83 -19.65
C ALA A 233 2.06 -0.67 -19.35
N CYS A 234 1.78 -1.59 -20.28
CA CYS A 234 1.91 -3.02 -20.07
C CYS A 234 1.26 -3.49 -18.76
N LYS A 235 -0.01 -3.13 -18.57
CA LYS A 235 -0.79 -3.51 -17.40
C LYS A 235 -1.19 -4.98 -17.51
N ARG A 236 -1.14 -5.70 -16.39
CA ARG A 236 -1.64 -7.07 -16.30
C ARG A 236 -3.10 -7.16 -16.77
N VAL A 237 -3.46 -8.17 -17.57
CA VAL A 237 -4.83 -8.34 -18.10
C VAL A 237 -5.91 -8.46 -17.02
N ASP A 238 -5.57 -9.04 -15.87
CA ASP A 238 -6.46 -9.17 -14.71
C ASP A 238 -6.84 -7.83 -14.06
N CYS A 239 -6.11 -6.73 -14.35
CA CYS A 239 -6.54 -5.37 -13.97
C CYS A 239 -7.93 -5.00 -14.53
N ARG A 240 -8.38 -5.68 -15.59
CA ARG A 240 -9.71 -5.44 -16.20
C ARG A 240 -10.84 -6.08 -15.40
N THR A 241 -10.58 -7.21 -14.74
CA THR A 241 -11.59 -8.04 -14.08
C THR A 241 -11.55 -7.93 -12.55
N ARG A 242 -10.35 -7.83 -11.94
CA ARG A 242 -10.20 -7.56 -10.51
C ARG A 242 -10.59 -6.11 -10.20
N SER A 243 -11.80 -5.94 -9.68
CA SER A 243 -12.33 -4.65 -9.22
C SER A 243 -12.70 -4.71 -7.75
N SER A 244 -12.58 -3.57 -7.05
CA SER A 244 -13.05 -3.43 -5.68
C SER A 244 -14.37 -2.64 -5.66
N PRO A 245 -15.36 -3.03 -4.84
CA PRO A 245 -16.58 -2.25 -4.66
C PRO A 245 -16.27 -0.87 -4.05
N PHE A 246 -15.17 -0.73 -3.30
CA PHE A 246 -14.68 0.53 -2.74
C PHE A 246 -14.21 1.53 -3.82
N ASN A 247 -13.92 1.08 -5.05
CA ASN A 247 -13.61 1.96 -6.18
C ASN A 247 -14.83 2.33 -7.03
N SER A 248 -16.05 2.13 -6.52
CA SER A 248 -17.29 2.32 -7.24
C SER A 248 -18.25 3.17 -6.42
N ARG A 249 -18.51 4.41 -6.84
CA ARG A 249 -19.43 5.32 -6.14
C ARG A 249 -20.78 4.69 -5.81
N PRO A 250 -21.47 3.97 -6.73
CA PRO A 250 -22.75 3.34 -6.43
C PRO A 250 -22.66 2.21 -5.39
N ARG A 251 -21.52 1.51 -5.30
CA ARG A 251 -21.36 0.33 -4.42
C ARG A 251 -20.64 0.63 -3.11
N PHE A 252 -20.01 1.81 -2.99
CA PHE A 252 -19.17 2.16 -1.84
C PHE A 252 -19.96 2.12 -0.53
N VAL A 253 -21.17 2.71 -0.49
CA VAL A 253 -21.98 2.79 0.73
C VAL A 253 -22.34 1.39 1.24
N GLU A 254 -22.80 0.51 0.35
CA GLU A 254 -23.15 -0.87 0.70
C GLU A 254 -21.93 -1.64 1.22
N ALA A 255 -20.79 -1.54 0.52
CA ALA A 255 -19.55 -2.20 0.93
C ALA A 255 -19.03 -1.69 2.28
N MET A 256 -19.09 -0.38 2.52
CA MET A 256 -18.66 0.21 3.78
C MET A 256 -19.57 -0.23 4.94
N ARG A 257 -20.90 -0.21 4.76
CA ARG A 257 -21.85 -0.72 5.77
C ARG A 257 -21.61 -2.19 6.08
N ALA A 258 -21.37 -3.01 5.06
CA ALA A 258 -21.09 -4.44 5.23
C ALA A 258 -19.80 -4.68 6.02
N VAL A 259 -18.73 -3.91 5.78
CA VAL A 259 -17.50 -3.97 6.58
C VAL A 259 -17.78 -3.55 8.02
N ILE A 260 -18.39 -2.39 8.25
CA ILE A 260 -18.69 -1.86 9.60
C ILE A 260 -19.49 -2.88 10.42
N GLY A 261 -20.48 -3.53 9.79
CA GLY A 261 -21.32 -4.54 10.45
C GLY A 261 -20.62 -5.87 10.76
N ARG A 262 -19.53 -6.21 10.06
CA ARG A 262 -18.76 -7.45 10.28
C ARG A 262 -17.59 -7.29 11.24
N VAL A 263 -17.10 -6.07 11.43
CA VAL A 263 -15.94 -5.80 12.29
C VAL A 263 -16.18 -6.33 13.71
N ARG A 264 -15.32 -7.26 14.14
CA ARG A 264 -15.29 -7.79 15.51
C ARG A 264 -14.25 -7.05 16.36
N ALA A 265 -14.48 -5.77 16.56
CA ALA A 265 -13.68 -4.92 17.43
C ALA A 265 -14.57 -4.08 18.35
N ARG A 266 -14.07 -3.80 19.56
CA ARG A 266 -14.73 -2.87 20.49
C ARG A 266 -14.70 -1.45 19.93
N TRP A 267 -13.56 -1.05 19.39
CA TRP A 267 -13.33 0.29 18.87
C TRP A 267 -13.14 0.28 17.36
N LEU A 268 -13.67 1.30 16.68
CA LEU A 268 -13.38 1.60 15.29
C LEU A 268 -12.62 2.92 15.20
N VAL A 269 -11.55 2.92 14.41
CA VAL A 269 -10.85 4.14 14.00
C VAL A 269 -10.90 4.20 12.47
N VAL A 270 -11.48 5.25 11.90
CA VAL A 270 -11.67 5.37 10.45
C VAL A 270 -11.02 6.63 9.93
N SER A 271 -10.09 6.49 8.98
CA SER A 271 -9.53 7.62 8.23
C SER A 271 -10.32 7.82 6.95
N PHE A 272 -10.75 9.06 6.69
CA PHE A 272 -11.52 9.38 5.49
C PHE A 272 -11.35 10.84 5.08
N SER A 273 -11.22 11.09 3.77
CA SER A 273 -11.08 12.44 3.21
C SER A 273 -12.41 12.99 2.69
N ASP A 274 -12.61 14.30 2.81
CA ASP A 274 -13.72 15.05 2.19
C ASP A 274 -13.81 14.96 0.66
N GLU A 275 -12.79 14.41 -0.03
CA GLU A 275 -12.83 14.12 -1.47
C GLU A 275 -13.38 12.72 -1.80
N GLY A 276 -13.86 11.97 -0.80
CA GLY A 276 -14.41 10.64 -0.98
C GLY A 276 -15.80 10.59 -1.61
N TYR A 277 -16.29 9.37 -1.82
CA TYR A 277 -17.61 9.15 -2.42
C TYR A 277 -18.80 9.52 -1.53
N VAL A 278 -18.59 9.63 -0.22
CA VAL A 278 -19.61 9.97 0.78
C VAL A 278 -19.23 11.23 1.53
N THR A 279 -20.22 11.95 2.06
CA THR A 279 -19.97 13.10 2.93
C THR A 279 -19.55 12.65 4.32
N ARG A 280 -19.08 13.61 5.12
CA ARG A 280 -18.79 13.39 6.54
C ARG A 280 -20.02 12.87 7.28
N GLU A 281 -21.17 13.50 7.06
CA GLU A 281 -22.43 13.19 7.74
C GLU A 281 -22.92 11.77 7.37
N GLU A 282 -22.76 11.37 6.11
CA GLU A 282 -23.07 10.00 5.67
C GLU A 282 -22.15 8.98 6.35
N MET A 283 -20.85 9.28 6.50
CA MET A 283 -19.91 8.43 7.23
C MET A 283 -20.25 8.34 8.72
N GLU A 284 -20.54 9.47 9.38
CA GLU A 284 -20.99 9.49 10.78
C GLU A 284 -22.25 8.65 10.97
N ALA A 285 -23.24 8.77 10.08
CA ALA A 285 -24.47 7.98 10.15
C ALA A 285 -24.22 6.47 9.98
N MET A 286 -23.25 6.06 9.16
CA MET A 286 -22.85 4.65 9.05
C MET A 286 -22.17 4.16 10.34
N LEU A 287 -21.27 4.96 10.91
CA LEU A 287 -20.49 4.62 12.10
C LEU A 287 -21.29 4.65 13.40
N ALA A 288 -22.30 5.52 13.51
CA ALA A 288 -23.17 5.64 14.67
C ALA A 288 -23.95 4.35 15.00
N THR A 289 -24.03 3.41 14.06
CA THR A 289 -24.57 2.07 14.29
C THR A 289 -23.72 1.21 15.24
N ARG A 290 -22.48 1.64 15.53
CA ARG A 290 -21.52 0.90 16.36
C ARG A 290 -21.21 1.56 17.70
N GLY A 291 -21.68 2.78 17.97
CA GLY A 291 -21.42 3.50 19.22
C GLY A 291 -21.40 5.02 19.04
N GLU A 292 -20.90 5.72 20.07
CA GLU A 292 -20.73 7.17 20.03
C GLU A 292 -19.63 7.53 19.02
N VAL A 293 -19.89 8.45 18.10
CA VAL A 293 -18.93 8.87 17.08
C VAL A 293 -18.25 10.18 17.49
N ARG A 294 -16.93 10.17 17.58
CA ARG A 294 -16.09 11.35 17.78
C ARG A 294 -15.25 11.61 16.55
N VAL A 295 -15.07 12.88 16.19
CA VAL A 295 -14.37 13.27 14.94
C VAL A 295 -13.22 14.21 15.23
N ILE A 296 -12.04 13.86 14.73
CA ILE A 296 -10.85 14.70 14.74
C ILE A 296 -10.61 15.15 13.30
N ALA A 297 -10.59 16.47 13.05
CA ALA A 297 -10.39 17.04 11.72
C ALA A 297 -8.96 17.57 11.55
N HIS A 298 -8.32 17.25 10.42
CA HIS A 298 -7.01 17.76 10.02
C HIS A 298 -7.09 18.50 8.69
N ASP A 299 -6.65 19.77 8.66
CA ASP A 299 -6.56 20.56 7.42
C ASP A 299 -5.21 20.31 6.71
N TYR A 300 -5.23 19.89 5.43
CA TYR A 300 -4.02 19.74 4.60
C TYR A 300 -4.09 20.53 3.29
N LYS A 301 -2.91 20.92 2.75
CA LYS A 301 -2.79 21.48 1.39
C LYS A 301 -2.94 20.36 0.34
N ARG A 302 -3.78 20.58 -0.68
CA ARG A 302 -4.07 19.63 -1.78
C ARG A 302 -2.84 19.31 -2.65
N TYR A 303 -2.79 18.10 -3.23
CA TYR A 303 -1.72 17.65 -4.12
C TYR A 303 -1.68 18.45 -5.45
N VAL A 304 -0.47 18.75 -5.94
CA VAL A 304 -0.16 19.67 -7.06
C VAL A 304 -0.82 19.27 -8.40
N GLY A 305 -1.24 18.01 -8.56
CA GLY A 305 -1.99 17.57 -9.76
C GLY A 305 -3.29 18.36 -10.02
N ALA A 306 -3.94 18.89 -8.98
CA ALA A 306 -5.12 19.76 -9.10
C ALA A 306 -4.80 21.19 -9.59
N GLN A 307 -3.52 21.60 -9.57
CA GLN A 307 -3.06 22.88 -10.12
C GLN A 307 -2.72 22.78 -11.60
N ILE A 308 -2.35 21.58 -12.09
CA ILE A 308 -1.91 21.33 -13.46
C ILE A 308 -3.11 21.06 -14.39
N GLY A 309 -4.18 20.43 -13.88
CA GLY A 309 -5.37 20.05 -14.65
C GLY A 309 -6.28 21.20 -15.12
N ILE A 310 -5.89 22.46 -14.94
CA ILE A 310 -6.63 23.62 -15.45
C ILE A 310 -6.16 24.07 -16.82
N TYR A 311 -5.11 23.46 -17.39
CA TYR A 311 -4.57 23.81 -18.71
C TYR A 311 -4.71 22.65 -19.71
N ASN A 312 -5.13 22.96 -20.94
CA ASN A 312 -5.18 21.99 -22.04
C ASN A 312 -3.76 21.76 -22.63
N PRO A 313 -3.57 20.79 -23.55
CA PRO A 313 -2.27 20.56 -24.19
C PRO A 313 -1.67 21.76 -24.96
N ALA A 314 -2.48 22.78 -25.26
CA ALA A 314 -2.07 24.03 -25.89
C ALA A 314 -1.69 25.12 -24.86
N GLY A 315 -1.76 24.83 -23.55
CA GLY A 315 -1.43 25.78 -22.49
C GLY A 315 -2.57 26.75 -22.13
N GLU A 316 -3.78 26.52 -22.63
CA GLU A 316 -4.93 27.39 -22.37
C GLU A 316 -5.69 26.95 -21.13
N LYS A 317 -6.14 27.91 -20.32
CA LYS A 317 -6.87 27.63 -19.08
C LYS A 317 -8.29 27.15 -19.39
N VAL A 318 -8.56 25.86 -19.19
CA VAL A 318 -9.84 25.19 -19.42
C VAL A 318 -10.58 24.78 -18.14
N GLY A 319 -10.05 25.12 -16.96
CA GLY A 319 -10.66 24.78 -15.66
C GLY A 319 -10.59 25.89 -14.60
N ARG A 320 -11.45 25.79 -13.57
CA ARG A 320 -11.35 26.61 -12.34
C ARG A 320 -10.50 25.87 -11.31
N VAL A 321 -9.67 26.61 -10.56
CA VAL A 321 -8.93 26.08 -9.42
C VAL A 321 -9.96 25.65 -8.37
N GLY A 322 -10.05 24.36 -8.07
CA GLY A 322 -10.90 23.83 -6.99
C GLY A 322 -10.36 24.17 -5.59
N HIS A 323 -11.02 23.69 -4.53
CA HIS A 323 -10.57 23.89 -3.15
C HIS A 323 -9.07 23.56 -2.98
N LEU A 324 -8.33 24.46 -2.33
CA LEU A 324 -6.87 24.40 -2.15
C LEU A 324 -6.45 23.64 -0.88
N ARG A 325 -7.44 23.25 -0.07
CA ARG A 325 -7.27 22.49 1.16
C ARG A 325 -8.23 21.30 1.13
N ASN A 326 -7.72 20.13 1.51
CA ASN A 326 -8.52 18.95 1.76
C ASN A 326 -8.60 18.75 3.26
N ARG A 327 -9.75 18.29 3.75
CA ARG A 327 -9.91 17.86 5.14
C ARG A 327 -9.82 16.35 5.22
N GLU A 328 -8.91 15.89 6.06
CA GLU A 328 -8.85 14.50 6.47
C GLU A 328 -9.55 14.39 7.83
N PHE A 329 -10.50 13.48 7.92
CA PHE A 329 -11.23 13.17 9.13
C PHE A 329 -10.73 11.84 9.70
N LEU A 330 -10.54 11.82 11.01
CA LEU A 330 -10.33 10.62 11.79
C LEU A 330 -11.53 10.44 12.72
N PHE A 331 -12.33 9.42 12.45
CA PHE A 331 -13.47 9.04 13.27
C PHE A 331 -13.02 8.02 14.30
N VAL A 332 -13.49 8.16 15.53
CA VAL A 332 -13.31 7.20 16.62
C VAL A 332 -14.68 6.81 17.14
N VAL A 333 -14.95 5.50 17.23
CA VAL A 333 -16.26 4.96 17.59
C VAL A 333 -16.10 3.85 18.63
N GLY A 334 -16.95 3.84 19.64
CA GLY A 334 -17.14 2.72 20.57
C GLY A 334 -17.91 3.08 21.81
#